data_AF-A0A1G3FLU6-F1
#
_entry.id   AF-A0A1G3FLU6-F1
#
_cell.length_a   1.000
_cell.length_b   1.000
_cell.length_c   1.000
_cell.angle_alpha   90.00
_cell.angle_beta   90.00
_cell.angle_gamma   90.00
#
_symmetry.space_group_name_H-M   'P 1'
#
loop_
_entity.id
_entity.type
_entity.pdbx_description
1 polymer ?
#
loop_
_entity_poly.entity_id
_entity_poly.type
_entity_poly.pdbx_seq_one_letter_code
_entity_poly.pdbx_strand_id
1 'polypeptide(L)'
;MTKHPGSVENLQQTATEVTLGDDLLHGADAIARFMFGDAKHRRKVYYLTGEAPRGMPHFKMGSVICARKSTLLNWIAQQERFTPGE
;
A
#
# COMPACT_ATOMS: atom_id res chain seq x y z
N MET A 1 5.37 -44.52 -34.48
CA MET A 1 4.29 -43.52 -34.62
C MET A 1 3.68 -43.25 -33.24
N THR A 2 4.40 -42.51 -32.40
CA THR A 2 3.98 -42.16 -31.04
C THR A 2 3.27 -40.81 -31.09
N LYS A 3 1.94 -40.83 -30.93
CA LYS A 3 1.16 -39.63 -30.64
C LYS A 3 1.33 -39.32 -29.16
N HIS A 4 1.95 -38.19 -28.83
CA HIS A 4 1.80 -37.56 -27.52
C HIS A 4 0.66 -36.54 -27.62
N PRO A 5 -0.51 -36.76 -26.98
CA PRO A 5 -1.53 -35.75 -26.89
C PRO A 5 -1.43 -35.03 -25.54
N GLY A 6 -1.48 -33.69 -25.60
CA GLY A 6 -2.04 -32.84 -24.55
C GLY A 6 -1.27 -32.76 -23.22
N SER A 7 -1.32 -31.68 -22.47
CA SER A 7 -1.98 -30.40 -22.65
C SER A 7 -1.18 -29.44 -21.79
N VAL A 8 -0.92 -28.25 -22.33
CA VAL A 8 -0.54 -27.09 -21.54
C VAL A 8 -1.69 -26.78 -20.60
N GLU A 9 -1.57 -27.19 -19.35
CA GLU A 9 -2.56 -26.90 -18.32
C GLU A 9 -2.54 -25.40 -18.05
N ASN A 10 -3.65 -24.80 -18.47
CA ASN A 10 -3.98 -23.40 -18.47
C ASN A 10 -4.26 -22.97 -17.01
N LEU A 11 -3.24 -22.46 -16.33
CA LEU A 11 -3.43 -21.75 -15.06
C LEU A 11 -3.88 -20.32 -15.38
N GLN A 12 -5.19 -20.11 -15.36
CA GLN A 12 -5.79 -18.78 -15.29
C GLN A 12 -5.39 -18.10 -13.98
N GLN A 13 -4.21 -17.48 -13.99
CA GLN A 13 -3.77 -16.59 -12.93
C GLN A 13 -4.31 -15.19 -13.23
N THR A 14 -5.56 -14.90 -12.89
CA THR A 14 -6.05 -13.52 -12.87
C THR A 14 -5.57 -12.83 -11.60
N ALA A 15 -4.25 -12.72 -11.43
CA ALA A 15 -3.67 -11.69 -10.60
C ALA A 15 -3.44 -10.50 -11.53
N THR A 16 -4.31 -9.49 -11.48
CA THR A 16 -3.99 -8.19 -12.07
C THR A 16 -2.69 -7.74 -11.43
N GLU A 17 -1.58 -7.81 -12.16
CA GLU A 17 -0.28 -7.37 -11.68
C GLU A 17 -0.41 -5.89 -11.28
N VAL A 18 -0.39 -5.62 -9.97
CA VAL A 18 -0.40 -4.26 -9.46
C VAL A 18 0.95 -3.66 -9.83
N THR A 19 0.94 -2.66 -10.71
CA THR A 19 2.18 -1.99 -11.10
C THR A 19 2.73 -1.18 -9.93
N LEU A 20 4.04 -0.92 -9.94
CA LEU A 20 4.65 -0.03 -8.95
C LEU A 20 4.00 1.37 -8.96
N GLY A 21 3.58 1.85 -10.14
CA GLY A 21 2.89 3.14 -10.28
C GLY A 21 1.54 3.16 -9.57
N ASP A 22 0.76 2.08 -9.69
CA ASP A 22 -0.52 1.95 -9.00
C ASP A 22 -0.36 1.80 -7.49
N ASP A 23 0.75 1.20 -7.03
CA ASP A 23 1.04 1.04 -5.61
C ASP A 23 1.59 2.33 -4.97
N LEU A 24 2.18 3.24 -5.76
CA LEU A 24 2.82 4.46 -5.27
C LEU A 24 1.81 5.58 -4.98
N LEU A 25 1.91 6.17 -3.79
CA LEU A 25 1.20 7.39 -3.39
C LEU A 25 2.20 8.53 -3.32
N HIS A 26 2.08 9.49 -4.24
CA HIS A 26 2.98 10.64 -4.34
C HIS A 26 2.36 11.88 -3.68
N GLY A 27 2.92 12.31 -2.55
CA GLY A 27 2.48 13.49 -1.80
C GLY A 27 1.40 13.21 -0.76
N ALA A 28 1.28 14.15 0.19
CA ALA A 28 0.34 14.03 1.30
C ALA A 28 -1.13 13.97 0.85
N ASP A 29 -1.49 14.62 -0.27
CA ASP A 29 -2.85 14.59 -0.80
C ASP A 29 -3.24 13.21 -1.32
N ALA A 30 -2.35 12.53 -2.05
CA ALA A 30 -2.59 11.16 -2.55
C ALA A 30 -2.75 10.19 -1.37
N ILE A 31 -1.89 10.32 -0.37
CA ILE A 31 -1.96 9.51 0.86
C ILE A 31 -3.26 9.80 1.62
N ALA A 32 -3.66 11.07 1.74
CA ALA A 32 -4.87 11.46 2.45
C ALA A 32 -6.14 10.96 1.75
N ARG A 33 -6.19 10.99 0.42
CA ARG A 33 -7.29 10.38 -0.34
C ARG A 33 -7.35 8.87 -0.12
N PHE A 34 -6.20 8.20 -0.11
CA PHE A 34 -6.15 6.75 0.10
C PHE A 34 -6.56 6.33 1.51
N MET A 35 -6.04 7.00 2.55
CA MET A 35 -6.26 6.61 3.95
C MET A 35 -7.56 7.17 4.54
N PHE A 36 -8.00 8.35 4.09
CA PHE A 36 -9.08 9.11 4.73
C PHE A 36 -10.19 9.52 3.75
N GLY A 37 -10.12 9.10 2.49
CA GLY A 37 -11.13 9.37 1.46
C GLY A 37 -11.13 10.81 0.91
N ASP A 38 -10.33 11.73 1.46
CA ASP A 38 -10.36 13.15 1.08
C ASP A 38 -9.00 13.83 1.33
N ALA A 39 -8.53 14.61 0.35
CA ALA A 39 -7.28 15.37 0.42
C ALA A 39 -7.26 16.45 1.52
N LYS A 40 -8.42 16.90 2.02
CA LYS A 40 -8.48 17.86 3.14
C LYS A 40 -7.78 17.35 4.40
N HIS A 41 -7.62 16.03 4.52
CA HIS A 41 -6.95 15.39 5.65
C HIS A 41 -5.42 15.35 5.55
N ARG A 42 -4.79 16.04 4.58
CA ARG A 42 -3.32 16.06 4.41
C ARG A 42 -2.54 16.45 5.68
N ARG A 43 -3.12 17.27 6.58
CA ARG A 43 -2.49 17.59 7.88
C ARG A 43 -2.35 16.36 8.80
N LYS A 44 -3.31 15.43 8.75
CA LYS A 44 -3.23 14.15 9.48
C LYS A 44 -2.07 13.31 8.95
N VAL A 45 -1.83 13.33 7.64
CA VAL A 45 -0.68 12.63 7.02
C VAL A 45 0.64 13.18 7.57
N TYR A 46 0.82 14.50 7.60
CA TYR A 46 2.05 15.09 8.15
C TYR A 46 2.28 14.70 9.62
N TYR A 47 1.24 14.77 10.45
CA TYR A 47 1.30 14.32 11.84
C TYR A 47 1.75 12.85 11.94
N LEU A 48 1.13 11.95 11.16
CA LEU A 48 1.48 10.53 11.11
C LEU A 48 2.89 10.26 10.60
N THR A 49 3.53 11.21 9.93
CA THR A 49 4.87 11.04 9.37
C THR A 49 5.99 11.61 10.24
N GLY A 50 5.66 12.33 11.31
CA GLY A 50 6.67 12.99 12.14
C GLY A 50 6.40 12.96 13.65
N GLU A 51 5.17 13.24 14.07
CA GLU A 51 4.84 13.51 15.48
C GLU A 51 4.06 12.39 16.17
N ALA A 52 3.44 11.50 15.39
CA ALA A 52 2.61 10.45 15.94
C ALA A 52 3.44 9.40 16.71
N PRO A 53 2.98 8.94 17.91
CA PRO A 53 3.65 7.88 18.66
C PRO A 53 3.81 6.57 17.86
N ARG A 54 2.87 6.31 16.94
CA ARG A 54 2.95 5.23 15.95
C ARG A 54 2.77 5.83 14.56
N GLY A 55 3.88 6.33 14.02
CA GLY A 55 3.91 6.91 12.69
C GLY A 55 3.63 5.89 11.59
N MET A 56 3.12 6.38 10.46
CA MET A 56 2.89 5.55 9.28
C MET A 56 4.19 5.35 8.49
N PRO A 57 4.36 4.19 7.82
CA PRO A 57 5.50 3.97 6.94
C PRO A 57 5.43 4.91 5.72
N HIS A 58 6.55 5.57 5.45
CA HIS A 58 6.69 6.53 4.35
C HIS A 58 8.17 6.65 3.95
N PHE A 59 8.42 7.33 2.83
CA PHE A 59 9.76 7.68 2.39
C PHE A 59 9.76 9.02 1.65
N LYS A 60 10.94 9.57 1.38
CA LYS A 60 11.10 10.82 0.63
C LYS A 60 11.56 10.55 -0.80
N MET A 61 10.93 11.23 -1.76
CA MET A 61 11.39 11.33 -3.15
C MET A 61 11.66 12.82 -3.42
N GLY A 62 12.92 13.23 -3.22
CA GLY A 62 13.27 14.65 -3.12
C GLY A 62 12.62 15.28 -1.89
N SER A 63 11.90 16.40 -2.09
CA SER A 63 11.14 17.08 -1.02
C SER A 63 9.76 16.45 -0.75
N VAL A 64 9.28 15.60 -1.65
CA VAL A 64 7.93 15.02 -1.60
C VAL A 64 7.91 13.78 -0.72
N ILE A 65 6.88 13.67 0.12
CA ILE A 65 6.62 12.47 0.90
C ILE A 65 5.81 11.46 0.07
N CYS A 66 6.26 10.23 0.07
CA CYS A 66 5.64 9.13 -0.65
C CYS A 66 5.36 7.96 0.29
N ALA A 67 4.40 7.13 -0.08
CA ALA A 67 4.12 5.86 0.58
C ALA A 67 3.67 4.84 -0.47
N ARG A 68 3.64 3.56 -0.09
CA ARG A 68 3.03 2.51 -0.91
C ARG A 68 1.72 2.05 -0.31
N LYS A 69 0.68 1.86 -1.13
CA LYS A 69 -0.63 1.36 -0.69
C LYS A 69 -0.48 0.01 0.02
N SER A 70 0.23 -0.91 -0.60
CA SER A 70 0.53 -2.25 -0.07
C SER A 70 1.19 -2.20 1.32
N THR A 71 2.21 -1.34 1.48
CA THR A 71 2.90 -1.15 2.75
C THR A 71 1.99 -0.55 3.82
N LEU A 72 1.18 0.46 3.48
CA LEU A 72 0.23 1.07 4.42
C LEU A 72 -0.83 0.07 4.89
N LEU A 73 -1.39 -0.74 3.98
CA LEU A 73 -2.38 -1.77 4.32
C LEU A 73 -1.79 -2.82 5.27
N ASN A 74 -0.60 -3.33 4.96
CA ASN A 74 0.10 -4.29 5.83
C ASN A 74 0.41 -3.69 7.20
N TRP A 75 0.78 -2.42 7.25
CA TRP A 75 1.03 -1.72 8.50
C TRP A 75 -0.24 -1.54 9.33
N ILE A 76 -1.36 -1.13 8.73
CA ILE A 76 -2.66 -1.02 9.42
C ILE A 76 -3.06 -2.37 10.03
N ALA A 77 -2.96 -3.46 9.25
CA ALA A 77 -3.26 -4.81 9.73
C ALA A 77 -2.35 -5.23 10.92
N GLN A 78 -1.11 -4.75 10.98
CA GLN A 78 -0.24 -4.98 12.14
C GLN A 78 -0.67 -4.14 13.35
N GLN A 79 -1.09 -2.88 13.13
CA GLN A 79 -1.59 -2.03 14.21
C GLN A 79 -2.87 -2.60 14.84
N GLU A 80 -3.75 -3.18 14.04
CA GLU A 80 -5.01 -3.78 14.51
C GLU A 80 -4.79 -5.02 15.37
N ARG A 81 -3.69 -5.76 15.14
CA ARG A 81 -3.30 -6.91 15.98
C ARG A 81 -2.74 -6.49 17.32
N PHE A 82 -2.29 -5.24 17.44
CA PHE A 82 -1.80 -4.70 18.69
C PHE A 82 -2.97 -4.12 19.49
N THR A 83 -3.48 -4.90 20.45
CA THR A 83 -4.41 -4.42 21.47
C THR A 83 -3.60 -3.83 22.63
N PRO A 84 -3.62 -2.51 22.88
CA PRO A 84 -2.92 -1.96 24.03
C PRO A 84 -3.65 -2.40 25.32
N GLY A 85 -3.02 -3.25 26.14
CA GLY A 85 -3.55 -3.66 27.46
C GLY A 85 -3.64 -5.16 27.73
N GLU A 86 -3.23 -6.02 26.79
CA GLU A 86 -2.74 -7.40 27.06
C GLU A 86 -1.21 -7.41 27.06
#